data_AF-A0A2B7WT67-F1
#
_entry.id   AF-A0A2B7WT67-F1
#
_cell.length_a   1.000
_cell.length_b   1.000
_cell.length_c   1.000
_cell.angle_alpha   90.00
_cell.angle_beta   90.00
_cell.angle_gamma   90.00
#
_symmetry.space_group_name_H-M   'P 1'
#
loop_
_entity.id
_entity.type
_entity.pdbx_description
1 polymer ?
#
loop_
_entity_poly.entity_id
_entity_poly.type
_entity_poly.pdbx_seq_one_letter_code
_entity_poly.pdbx_strand_id
1 'polypeptide(L)'
;MSDTAADPKTQDPTTAPAEEKKVEATTEEPKATEDIKKEEGGEAAKPATATSDAVFSMFGGGPKKEKKEEEDEGADEPSGSSKKKDEGEGAADEEEVDVHFEPVVHLTEKVEVKTNEEQEEQTFKMRAKLFKFDRESREWKERGTGDVRLLKHKENGKTRLVMRRDKTLKVCANHYIVPDMKLSPNVGSDRSWVWNAAADVSEGEPEAQTLAIRFANSENANLFKEAFEKAQEENEKLFAAAGSE
;
A
#
# COMPACT_ATOMS: atom_id res chain seq x y z
N MET A 1 74.39 -25.97 61.20
CA MET A 1 75.26 -25.52 60.09
C MET A 1 74.40 -24.54 59.29
N SER A 2 74.19 -23.29 59.75
CA SER A 2 75.13 -22.13 59.73
C SER A 2 75.41 -21.72 58.27
N ASP A 3 75.25 -20.51 57.71
CA ASP A 3 75.07 -19.09 58.10
C ASP A 3 74.58 -18.36 56.80
N THR A 4 73.62 -17.42 56.76
CA THR A 4 73.61 -15.97 57.09
C THR A 4 74.19 -15.00 56.02
N ALA A 5 73.32 -14.10 55.52
CA ALA A 5 73.50 -12.70 55.04
C ALA A 5 74.38 -12.39 53.80
N ALA A 6 74.29 -11.27 53.05
CA ALA A 6 73.71 -9.94 53.28
C ALA A 6 73.44 -9.20 51.93
N ASP A 7 72.42 -8.34 51.92
CA ASP A 7 72.22 -7.19 51.02
C ASP A 7 73.07 -5.98 51.52
N PRO A 8 73.37 -4.89 50.75
CA PRO A 8 72.34 -3.85 50.53
C PRO A 8 72.50 -2.79 49.38
N LYS A 9 71.37 -2.09 49.17
CA LYS A 9 71.19 -0.60 49.05
C LYS A 9 71.10 0.10 47.68
N THR A 10 69.84 0.45 47.36
CA THR A 10 69.25 1.81 47.13
C THR A 10 69.75 2.71 45.99
N GLN A 11 68.81 3.15 45.14
CA GLN A 11 68.26 4.52 45.17
C GLN A 11 67.01 4.66 44.26
N ASP A 12 65.84 4.89 44.86
CA ASP A 12 64.78 5.78 44.35
C ASP A 12 65.03 7.19 44.93
N PRO A 13 64.52 8.27 44.31
CA PRO A 13 63.23 8.82 44.76
C PRO A 13 62.41 9.40 43.58
N THR A 14 61.08 9.32 43.51
CA THR A 14 60.10 10.14 44.26
C THR A 14 58.72 9.79 43.66
N THR A 15 57.82 9.13 44.37
CA THR A 15 56.71 9.64 45.21
C THR A 15 55.56 10.36 44.46
N ALA A 16 54.36 9.79 44.66
CA ALA A 16 52.99 10.16 44.24
C ALA A 16 52.42 11.38 45.05
N PRO A 17 51.10 11.60 45.33
CA PRO A 17 49.81 11.08 44.80
C PRO A 17 48.63 12.14 44.72
N ALA A 18 47.43 11.67 44.31
CA ALA A 18 46.05 12.12 44.69
C ALA A 18 45.60 13.57 44.31
N GLU A 19 44.33 13.95 44.11
CA GLU A 19 43.05 13.57 44.72
C GLU A 19 41.85 13.77 43.77
N GLU A 20 40.77 13.04 44.07
CA GLU A 20 39.39 13.23 43.64
C GLU A 20 38.79 14.55 44.19
N LYS A 21 37.79 15.12 43.49
CA LYS A 21 36.69 15.80 44.20
C LYS A 21 35.34 15.70 43.50
N LYS A 22 34.46 15.03 44.24
CA LYS A 22 33.00 14.92 44.22
C LYS A 22 32.29 16.29 44.09
N VAL A 23 31.20 16.34 43.31
CA VAL A 23 30.10 17.30 43.57
C VAL A 23 28.77 16.56 43.38
N GLU A 24 28.00 16.46 44.48
CA GLU A 24 26.62 15.97 44.55
C GLU A 24 25.62 17.14 44.50
N ALA A 25 24.37 16.77 44.20
CA ALA A 25 23.17 17.58 43.99
C ALA A 25 22.76 18.55 45.12
N THR A 26 21.94 19.56 44.81
CA THR A 26 20.50 19.65 45.19
C THR A 26 19.88 21.01 44.76
N THR A 27 18.71 20.89 44.12
CA THR A 27 17.49 21.74 44.01
C THR A 27 17.43 23.15 44.64
N GLU A 28 16.88 24.13 43.91
CA GLU A 28 15.67 24.93 44.29
C GLU A 28 15.28 25.97 43.21
N GLU A 29 13.97 26.08 42.91
CA GLU A 29 13.32 27.22 42.23
C GLU A 29 13.37 28.49 43.10
N PRO A 30 13.01 29.70 42.59
CA PRO A 30 11.63 30.14 42.82
C PRO A 30 10.99 31.04 41.74
N LYS A 31 9.65 30.90 41.69
CA LYS A 31 8.57 31.90 41.60
C LYS A 31 8.44 32.93 40.46
N ALA A 32 7.22 32.90 39.94
CA ALA A 32 6.49 33.94 39.24
C ALA A 32 6.40 35.29 39.98
N THR A 33 6.25 36.35 39.19
CA THR A 33 5.37 37.50 39.48
C THR A 33 4.74 38.01 38.19
N GLU A 34 3.41 38.13 38.24
CA GLU A 34 2.55 38.84 37.31
C GLU A 34 2.91 40.34 37.25
N ASP A 35 2.63 41.00 36.12
CA ASP A 35 1.81 42.21 36.17
C ASP A 35 1.19 42.57 34.81
N ILE A 36 -0.05 43.00 34.92
CA ILE A 36 -1.06 43.23 33.90
C ILE A 36 -0.90 44.63 33.30
N LYS A 37 -1.10 44.78 31.98
CA LYS A 37 -1.95 45.86 31.44
C LYS A 37 -2.44 45.57 30.00
N LYS A 38 -3.75 45.46 29.95
CA LYS A 38 -4.67 45.44 28.80
C LYS A 38 -4.82 46.88 28.30
N GLU A 39 -4.80 47.13 26.99
CA GLU A 39 -5.71 48.07 26.32
C GLU A 39 -5.93 47.64 24.86
N GLU A 40 -7.19 47.78 24.46
CA GLU A 40 -7.80 47.36 23.19
C GLU A 40 -7.61 48.41 22.08
N GLY A 41 -7.79 47.96 20.83
CA GLY A 41 -8.46 48.76 19.79
C GLY A 41 -7.68 48.92 18.49
N GLY A 42 -8.26 48.46 17.38
CA GLY A 42 -7.88 48.92 16.04
C GLY A 42 -8.02 47.89 14.93
N GLU A 43 -9.06 48.04 14.13
CA GLU A 43 -9.58 47.17 13.08
C GLU A 43 -8.80 47.20 11.73
N ALA A 44 -8.96 46.10 10.97
CA ALA A 44 -8.87 45.90 9.51
C ALA A 44 -7.49 45.89 8.78
N ALA A 45 -7.15 44.71 8.23
CA ALA A 45 -6.99 44.49 6.78
C ALA A 45 -6.82 42.99 6.44
N LYS A 46 -7.62 42.45 5.49
CA LYS A 46 -7.35 41.18 4.79
C LYS A 46 -6.35 41.44 3.63
N PRO A 47 -5.63 40.41 3.15
CA PRO A 47 -6.16 39.65 2.01
C PRO A 47 -6.07 38.13 2.14
N ALA A 48 -6.90 37.48 1.33
CA ALA A 48 -7.09 36.04 1.19
C ALA A 48 -6.01 35.40 0.29
N THR A 49 -5.71 34.12 0.51
CA THR A 49 -6.20 32.99 -0.33
C THR A 49 -5.70 31.67 0.26
N ALA A 50 -6.67 30.83 0.68
CA ALA A 50 -6.46 29.48 1.15
C ALA A 50 -6.47 28.48 -0.02
N THR A 51 -5.74 27.40 0.22
CA THR A 51 -5.54 26.22 -0.63
C THR A 51 -6.75 25.28 -0.64
N SER A 52 -7.01 24.71 -1.82
CA SER A 52 -7.48 23.33 -2.12
C SER A 52 -8.61 22.71 -1.28
N ASP A 53 -9.76 22.50 -1.91
CA ASP A 53 -10.60 21.31 -1.70
C ASP A 53 -11.68 21.24 -2.80
N ALA A 54 -11.54 20.38 -3.82
CA ALA A 54 -12.62 19.92 -4.72
C ALA A 54 -12.13 19.11 -5.94
N VAL A 55 -11.47 17.96 -5.75
CA VAL A 55 -11.21 17.03 -6.88
C VAL A 55 -11.72 15.60 -6.69
N PHE A 56 -12.48 15.31 -5.63
CA PHE A 56 -13.05 13.96 -5.40
C PHE A 56 -14.60 13.84 -5.51
N SER A 57 -15.30 14.89 -6.00
CA SER A 57 -16.78 14.89 -6.06
C SER A 57 -17.42 14.38 -7.36
N MET A 58 -16.69 13.78 -8.31
CA MET A 58 -17.25 13.45 -9.64
C MET A 58 -17.68 11.99 -9.87
N PHE A 59 -17.77 11.13 -8.86
CA PHE A 59 -18.17 9.72 -9.03
C PHE A 59 -19.40 9.31 -8.19
N GLY A 60 -20.51 10.06 -8.30
CA GLY A 60 -21.74 9.70 -7.61
C GLY A 60 -22.99 10.40 -8.12
N GLY A 61 -23.78 9.68 -8.91
CA GLY A 61 -25.23 9.91 -9.04
C GLY A 61 -25.68 10.84 -10.16
N GLY A 62 -25.81 10.28 -11.38
CA GLY A 62 -26.66 10.89 -12.41
C GLY A 62 -28.14 10.85 -11.97
N PRO A 63 -28.92 11.92 -12.19
CA PRO A 63 -30.31 11.97 -11.75
C PRO A 63 -31.22 11.04 -12.58
N LYS A 64 -32.05 10.30 -11.84
CA LYS A 64 -33.14 9.45 -12.31
C LYS A 64 -34.22 10.32 -12.97
N LYS A 65 -34.62 10.00 -14.21
CA LYS A 65 -35.73 10.64 -14.92
C LYS A 65 -36.83 9.60 -15.21
N GLU A 66 -38.06 10.11 -15.39
CA GLU A 66 -39.34 9.47 -15.78
C GLU A 66 -40.27 9.10 -14.60
N LYS A 67 -41.53 9.57 -14.56
CA LYS A 67 -42.60 9.37 -15.56
C LYS A 67 -43.62 10.55 -15.60
N LYS A 68 -44.14 10.90 -16.80
CA LYS A 68 -45.51 11.45 -16.98
C LYS A 68 -46.01 11.17 -18.42
N GLU A 69 -47.15 10.49 -18.52
CA GLU A 69 -47.95 10.20 -19.74
C GLU A 69 -48.84 11.42 -20.09
N GLU A 70 -48.84 11.84 -21.36
CA GLU A 70 -49.91 11.80 -22.40
C GLU A 70 -50.80 13.05 -22.49
N GLU A 71 -50.88 13.64 -23.68
CA GLU A 71 -52.12 14.01 -24.39
C GLU A 71 -51.85 14.28 -25.89
N ASP A 72 -52.78 13.79 -26.70
CA ASP A 72 -52.87 13.72 -28.16
C ASP A 72 -53.73 14.88 -28.70
N GLU A 73 -53.34 15.54 -29.79
CA GLU A 73 -54.27 16.10 -30.81
C GLU A 73 -53.51 16.29 -32.15
N GLY A 74 -54.04 15.68 -33.21
CA GLY A 74 -53.43 15.60 -34.53
C GLY A 74 -53.79 16.71 -35.52
N ALA A 75 -53.05 16.74 -36.64
CA ALA A 75 -53.48 17.29 -37.92
C ALA A 75 -52.61 16.73 -39.08
N ASP A 76 -53.29 15.98 -39.95
CA ASP A 76 -53.10 15.69 -41.38
C ASP A 76 -51.71 15.43 -42.03
N GLU A 77 -51.63 14.18 -42.53
CA GLU A 77 -50.79 13.53 -43.55
C GLU A 77 -50.72 14.27 -44.93
N PRO A 78 -50.02 13.77 -46.00
CA PRO A 78 -49.36 12.45 -46.18
C PRO A 78 -47.96 12.48 -46.82
N SER A 79 -47.21 11.38 -46.68
CA SER A 79 -46.53 10.68 -47.79
C SER A 79 -45.47 9.70 -47.28
N GLY A 80 -45.58 8.43 -47.66
CA GLY A 80 -44.41 7.54 -47.69
C GLY A 80 -44.59 6.09 -47.24
N SER A 81 -45.35 5.32 -48.02
CA SER A 81 -45.16 3.88 -48.27
C SER A 81 -45.49 2.84 -47.20
N SER A 82 -46.57 2.13 -47.55
CA SER A 82 -47.06 0.86 -47.02
C SER A 82 -46.01 -0.26 -46.97
N LYS A 83 -46.05 -0.99 -45.86
CA LYS A 83 -45.43 -2.30 -45.67
C LYS A 83 -46.14 -3.33 -46.56
N LYS A 84 -45.48 -3.77 -47.64
CA LYS A 84 -45.81 -5.02 -48.34
C LYS A 84 -44.68 -6.01 -48.06
N LYS A 85 -45.03 -7.15 -47.43
CA LYS A 85 -44.18 -8.34 -47.37
C LYS A 85 -43.87 -8.77 -48.81
N ASP A 86 -42.60 -8.80 -49.14
CA ASP A 86 -42.06 -9.61 -50.23
C ASP A 86 -40.83 -10.33 -49.67
N GLU A 87 -40.87 -11.66 -49.77
CA GLU A 87 -39.78 -12.56 -49.42
C GLU A 87 -38.75 -12.45 -50.55
N GLY A 88 -37.71 -11.65 -50.33
CA GLY A 88 -36.59 -11.47 -51.24
C GLY A 88 -35.30 -11.62 -50.48
N GLU A 89 -34.69 -12.80 -50.65
CA GLU A 89 -33.35 -13.14 -50.18
C GLU A 89 -32.34 -12.04 -50.53
N GLY A 90 -31.62 -11.61 -49.50
CA GLY A 90 -30.60 -10.58 -49.62
C GLY A 90 -29.99 -10.31 -48.25
N ALA A 91 -29.70 -11.38 -47.50
CA ALA A 91 -28.66 -11.31 -46.50
C ALA A 91 -27.40 -10.98 -47.29
N ALA A 92 -26.99 -9.70 -47.26
CA ALA A 92 -25.63 -9.35 -47.57
C ALA A 92 -24.80 -10.14 -46.56
N ASP A 93 -24.29 -11.27 -47.01
CA ASP A 93 -23.29 -12.05 -46.32
C ASP A 93 -22.12 -11.07 -46.13
N GLU A 94 -22.02 -10.51 -44.93
CA GLU A 94 -20.82 -9.81 -44.51
C GLU A 94 -19.76 -10.91 -44.43
N GLU A 95 -19.18 -11.29 -45.58
CA GLU A 95 -18.06 -12.21 -45.68
C GLU A 95 -16.95 -11.63 -44.79
N GLU A 96 -16.84 -12.15 -43.57
CA GLU A 96 -15.73 -11.85 -42.68
C GLU A 96 -14.46 -12.26 -43.43
N VAL A 97 -13.70 -11.27 -43.88
CA VAL A 97 -12.43 -11.50 -44.58
C VAL A 97 -11.48 -12.19 -43.60
N ASP A 98 -11.37 -13.51 -43.69
CA ASP A 98 -10.44 -14.32 -42.89
C ASP A 98 -9.01 -14.09 -43.40
N VAL A 99 -8.36 -13.07 -42.85
CA VAL A 99 -6.98 -12.74 -43.19
C VAL A 99 -6.04 -13.71 -42.48
N HIS A 100 -5.50 -14.68 -43.23
CA HIS A 100 -4.47 -15.60 -42.76
C HIS A 100 -3.08 -14.95 -42.73
N PHE A 101 -2.35 -15.14 -41.64
CA PHE A 101 -0.97 -14.68 -41.47
C PHE A 101 -0.03 -15.87 -41.22
N GLU A 102 1.07 -15.95 -41.98
CA GLU A 102 2.15 -16.91 -41.69
C GLU A 102 2.94 -16.48 -40.44
N PRO A 103 3.10 -17.36 -39.43
CA PRO A 103 3.84 -17.04 -38.21
C PRO A 103 5.33 -16.80 -38.49
N VAL A 104 5.85 -15.63 -38.11
CA VAL A 104 7.29 -15.31 -38.22
C VAL A 104 8.12 -16.13 -37.22
N VAL A 105 7.54 -16.50 -36.07
CA VAL A 105 8.21 -17.26 -35.01
C VAL A 105 7.38 -18.46 -34.64
N HIS A 106 8.00 -19.64 -34.67
CA HIS A 106 7.37 -20.90 -34.28
C HIS A 106 7.87 -21.29 -32.88
N LEU A 107 7.02 -21.16 -31.87
CA LEU A 107 7.29 -21.66 -30.52
C LEU A 107 7.04 -23.17 -30.49
N THR A 108 8.04 -23.95 -30.90
CA THR A 108 7.93 -25.42 -31.06
C THR A 108 7.93 -26.17 -29.74
N GLU A 109 8.56 -25.61 -28.71
CA GLU A 109 8.69 -26.27 -27.41
C GLU A 109 7.70 -25.68 -26.39
N LYS A 110 6.88 -26.55 -25.81
CA LYS A 110 6.05 -26.18 -24.67
C LYS A 110 6.95 -25.99 -23.45
N VAL A 111 7.19 -24.74 -23.07
CA VAL A 111 7.94 -24.42 -21.86
C VAL A 111 7.08 -24.74 -20.64
N GLU A 112 7.63 -25.52 -19.71
CA GLU A 112 7.01 -25.71 -18.40
C GLU A 112 7.11 -24.41 -17.60
N VAL A 113 5.96 -23.80 -17.32
CA VAL A 113 5.89 -22.55 -16.56
C VAL A 113 5.73 -22.86 -15.08
N LYS A 114 6.71 -22.46 -14.27
CA LYS A 114 6.64 -22.52 -12.80
C LYS A 114 6.17 -21.17 -12.25
N THR A 115 5.35 -21.19 -11.21
CA THR A 115 4.87 -19.96 -10.56
C THR A 115 5.87 -19.43 -9.54
N ASN A 116 6.78 -20.29 -9.08
CA ASN A 116 7.69 -20.04 -7.94
C ASN A 116 6.93 -19.80 -6.63
N GLU A 117 5.81 -20.51 -6.47
CA GLU A 117 4.93 -20.48 -5.30
C GLU A 117 4.66 -21.91 -4.77
N GLU A 118 5.31 -22.93 -5.33
CA GLU A 118 5.04 -24.36 -5.07
C GLU A 118 5.48 -24.78 -3.65
N GLN A 119 6.46 -24.07 -3.08
CA GLN A 119 6.97 -24.28 -1.73
C GLN A 119 6.22 -23.46 -0.67
N GLU A 120 5.08 -22.87 -1.02
CA GLU A 120 4.31 -22.02 -0.13
C GLU A 120 2.90 -22.55 0.09
N GLU A 121 2.36 -22.24 1.26
CA GLU A 121 0.97 -22.49 1.63
C GLU A 121 0.19 -21.17 1.60
N GLN A 122 -0.96 -21.18 0.95
CA GLN A 122 -1.85 -20.03 0.91
C GLN A 122 -2.68 -19.95 2.19
N THR A 123 -2.31 -19.05 3.10
CA THR A 123 -3.01 -18.85 4.38
C THR A 123 -4.19 -17.87 4.28
N PHE A 124 -4.20 -17.04 3.24
CA PHE A 124 -5.29 -16.10 2.95
C PHE A 124 -5.43 -15.90 1.43
N LYS A 125 -6.67 -15.74 0.96
CA LYS A 125 -6.98 -15.37 -0.43
C LYS A 125 -8.25 -14.55 -0.48
N MET A 126 -8.19 -13.40 -1.13
CA MET A 126 -9.39 -12.56 -1.32
C MET A 126 -9.29 -11.65 -2.53
N ARG A 127 -10.43 -11.38 -3.16
CA ARG A 127 -10.57 -10.41 -4.24
C ARG A 127 -10.34 -8.99 -3.72
N ALA A 128 -9.47 -8.23 -4.39
CA ALA A 128 -9.17 -6.85 -4.03
C ALA A 128 -8.78 -5.98 -5.24
N LYS A 129 -8.74 -4.67 -5.01
CA LYS A 129 -8.12 -3.68 -5.90
C LYS A 129 -6.97 -2.99 -5.16
N LEU A 130 -5.79 -2.97 -5.77
CA LEU A 130 -4.56 -2.38 -5.24
C LEU A 130 -4.24 -1.08 -5.96
N PHE A 131 -3.79 -0.09 -5.19
CA PHE A 131 -3.34 1.21 -5.64
C PHE A 131 -1.92 1.47 -5.14
N LYS A 132 -1.15 2.26 -5.90
CA LYS A 132 0.10 2.86 -5.43
C LYS A 132 -0.05 4.37 -5.32
N PHE A 133 0.58 4.97 -4.33
CA PHE A 133 0.66 6.41 -4.23
C PHE A 133 1.81 6.91 -5.11
N ASP A 134 1.48 7.76 -6.07
CA ASP A 134 2.46 8.46 -6.89
C ASP A 134 2.91 9.72 -6.17
N ARG A 135 4.20 9.81 -5.83
CA ARG A 135 4.74 10.93 -5.04
C ARG A 135 4.89 12.21 -5.86
N GLU A 136 5.05 12.09 -7.18
CA GLU A 136 5.24 13.23 -8.07
C GLU A 136 3.91 13.92 -8.33
N SER A 137 2.89 13.17 -8.77
CA SER A 137 1.54 13.71 -8.99
C SER A 137 0.69 13.79 -7.73
N ARG A 138 1.16 13.25 -6.60
CA ARG A 138 0.48 13.22 -5.30
C ARG A 138 -0.92 12.60 -5.36
N GLU A 139 -1.05 11.52 -6.12
CA GLU A 139 -2.34 10.87 -6.36
C GLU A 139 -2.25 9.34 -6.21
N TRP A 140 -3.41 8.71 -6.01
CA TRP A 140 -3.52 7.26 -6.03
C TRP A 140 -3.71 6.75 -7.46
N LYS A 141 -2.79 5.91 -7.94
CA LYS A 141 -2.91 5.23 -9.23
C LYS A 141 -3.29 3.78 -9.04
N GLU A 142 -4.24 3.27 -9.83
CA GLU A 142 -4.57 1.85 -9.81
C GLU A 142 -3.33 1.05 -10.23
N ARG A 143 -2.94 0.09 -9.38
CA ARG A 143 -1.81 -0.79 -9.62
C ARG A 143 -2.26 -2.14 -10.18
N GLY A 144 -3.39 -2.66 -9.69
CA GLY A 144 -3.96 -3.91 -10.20
C GLY A 144 -5.26 -4.33 -9.50
N THR A 145 -6.06 -5.14 -10.19
CA THR A 145 -7.26 -5.80 -9.66
C THR A 145 -7.10 -7.32 -9.81
N GLY A 146 -7.37 -8.07 -8.75
CA GLY A 146 -7.15 -9.51 -8.71
C GLY A 146 -7.30 -10.10 -7.32
N ASP A 147 -6.76 -11.31 -7.12
CA ASP A 147 -6.74 -11.96 -5.81
C ASP A 147 -5.44 -11.61 -5.07
N VAL A 148 -5.57 -10.99 -3.89
CA VAL A 148 -4.46 -10.86 -2.94
C VAL A 148 -4.34 -12.17 -2.16
N ARG A 149 -3.10 -12.65 -2.01
CA ARG A 149 -2.78 -13.87 -1.27
C ARG A 149 -1.68 -13.61 -0.25
N LEU A 150 -1.81 -14.25 0.90
CA LEU A 150 -0.71 -14.38 1.86
C LEU A 150 -0.16 -15.80 1.73
N LEU A 151 1.13 -15.90 1.38
CA LEU A 151 1.81 -17.14 1.07
C LEU A 151 2.88 -17.39 2.12
N LYS A 152 2.75 -18.47 2.88
CA LYS A 152 3.68 -18.88 3.94
C LYS A 152 4.63 -19.95 3.40
N HIS A 153 5.93 -19.69 3.43
CA HIS A 153 6.91 -20.65 2.96
C HIS A 153 6.98 -21.88 3.88
N LYS A 154 6.97 -23.09 3.31
CA LYS A 154 6.91 -24.35 4.05
C LYS A 154 8.15 -24.62 4.89
N GLU A 155 9.33 -24.19 4.40
CA GLU A 155 10.61 -24.43 5.10
C GLU A 155 10.94 -23.35 6.14
N ASN A 156 11.08 -22.09 5.72
CA ASN A 156 11.47 -21.00 6.62
C ASN A 156 10.31 -20.34 7.38
N GLY A 157 9.06 -20.70 7.08
CA GLY A 157 7.86 -20.19 7.75
C GLY A 157 7.49 -18.72 7.43
N LYS A 158 8.30 -17.99 6.66
CA LYS A 158 8.06 -16.57 6.37
C LYS A 158 6.87 -16.40 5.44
N THR A 159 6.03 -15.42 5.75
CA THR A 159 4.85 -15.09 4.95
C THR A 159 5.10 -13.86 4.08
N ARG A 160 4.75 -13.94 2.80
CA ARG A 160 4.74 -12.79 1.85
C ARG A 160 3.36 -12.52 1.29
N LEU A 161 3.13 -11.27 0.90
CA LEU A 161 1.95 -10.86 0.15
C LEU A 161 2.26 -10.95 -1.35
N VAL A 162 1.43 -11.68 -2.08
CA VAL A 162 1.49 -11.76 -3.55
C VAL A 162 0.12 -11.44 -4.14
N MET A 163 0.08 -10.54 -5.12
CA MET A 163 -1.13 -10.22 -5.87
C MET A 163 -0.84 -10.20 -7.37
N ARG A 164 -1.72 -10.80 -8.16
CA ARG A 164 -1.62 -10.85 -9.62
C ARG A 164 -2.85 -10.19 -10.24
N ARG A 165 -2.65 -9.48 -11.35
CA ARG A 165 -3.73 -8.86 -12.13
C ARG A 165 -4.55 -9.92 -12.85
N ASP A 166 -5.86 -9.72 -12.93
CA ASP A 166 -6.71 -10.55 -13.76
C ASP A 166 -6.25 -10.59 -15.21
N LYS A 167 -6.52 -11.72 -15.87
CA LYS A 167 -6.27 -12.00 -17.30
C LYS A 167 -4.79 -12.05 -17.67
N THR A 168 -4.03 -11.01 -17.35
CA THR A 168 -2.59 -10.91 -17.65
C THR A 168 -1.72 -11.72 -16.71
N LEU A 169 -2.21 -12.04 -15.51
CA LEU A 169 -1.47 -12.78 -14.46
C LEU A 169 -0.15 -12.12 -14.01
N LYS A 170 0.11 -10.88 -14.45
CA LYS A 170 1.26 -10.07 -14.04
C LYS A 170 1.16 -9.77 -12.56
N VAL A 171 2.27 -9.94 -11.86
CA VAL A 171 2.38 -9.59 -10.44
C VAL A 171 2.23 -8.07 -10.30
N CYS A 172 1.47 -7.62 -9.30
CA CYS A 172 1.29 -6.21 -8.95
C CYS A 172 1.58 -5.89 -7.48
N ALA A 173 1.87 -6.91 -6.67
CA ALA A 173 2.52 -6.78 -5.38
C ALA A 173 3.25 -8.08 -5.05
N ASN A 174 4.46 -7.96 -4.51
CA ASN A 174 5.29 -9.06 -4.04
C ASN A 174 6.28 -8.53 -3.01
N HIS A 175 5.97 -8.72 -1.73
CA HIS A 175 6.84 -8.32 -0.61
C HIS A 175 6.55 -9.18 0.62
N TYR A 176 7.57 -9.37 1.46
CA TYR A 176 7.37 -9.98 2.78
C TYR A 176 6.49 -9.09 3.66
N ILE A 177 5.69 -9.71 4.52
CA ILE A 177 5.06 -8.99 5.63
C ILE A 177 6.12 -8.81 6.71
N VAL A 178 6.49 -7.58 7.03
CA VAL A 178 7.56 -7.29 8.01
C VAL A 178 7.01 -6.59 9.25
N PRO A 179 7.67 -6.71 10.42
CA PRO A 179 7.13 -6.23 11.69
C PRO A 179 6.85 -4.73 11.76
N ASP A 180 7.57 -3.94 10.96
CA ASP A 180 7.46 -2.48 10.90
C ASP A 180 6.31 -1.98 10.00
N MET A 181 5.66 -2.87 9.24
CA MET A 181 4.47 -2.51 8.47
C MET A 181 3.31 -2.11 9.38
N LYS A 182 2.52 -1.13 8.97
CA LYS A 182 1.31 -0.73 9.71
C LYS A 182 0.17 -0.49 8.75
N LEU A 183 -0.89 -1.27 8.87
CA LEU A 183 -2.15 -1.02 8.18
C LEU A 183 -2.83 0.19 8.83
N SER A 184 -2.99 1.27 8.08
CA SER A 184 -3.74 2.45 8.48
C SER A 184 -5.04 2.57 7.69
N PRO A 185 -6.14 3.04 8.32
CA PRO A 185 -7.39 3.25 7.61
C PRO A 185 -7.23 4.37 6.58
N ASN A 186 -7.83 4.21 5.40
CA ASN A 186 -7.86 5.28 4.41
C ASN A 186 -9.01 6.25 4.70
N VAL A 187 -8.75 7.56 4.66
CA VAL A 187 -9.79 8.58 4.91
C VAL A 187 -10.93 8.42 3.91
N GLY A 188 -12.17 8.37 4.40
CA GLY A 188 -13.37 8.20 3.57
C GLY A 188 -13.61 6.78 3.06
N SER A 189 -12.92 5.76 3.57
CA SER A 189 -13.22 4.36 3.27
C SER A 189 -13.15 3.46 4.50
N ASP A 190 -14.20 2.68 4.73
CA ASP A 190 -14.32 1.63 5.75
C ASP A 190 -13.83 0.24 5.28
N ARG A 191 -13.39 0.15 4.02
CA ARG A 191 -13.04 -1.08 3.30
C ARG A 191 -11.69 -1.01 2.61
N SER A 192 -10.82 -0.09 3.06
CA SER A 192 -9.49 0.10 2.50
C SER A 192 -8.43 0.26 3.59
N TRP A 193 -7.26 -0.33 3.37
CA TRP A 193 -6.07 -0.19 4.21
C TRP A 193 -4.90 0.38 3.42
N VAL A 194 -4.04 1.14 4.09
CA VAL A 194 -2.82 1.74 3.53
C VAL A 194 -1.61 1.26 4.33
N TRP A 195 -0.50 0.95 3.65
CA TRP A 195 0.78 0.63 4.28
C TRP A 195 1.97 1.01 3.40
N ASN A 196 3.16 0.97 3.99
CA ASN A 196 4.42 1.11 3.24
C ASN A 196 5.10 -0.26 3.15
N ALA A 197 5.50 -0.64 1.94
CA ALA A 197 6.39 -1.76 1.69
C ALA A 197 7.75 -1.22 1.27
N ALA A 198 8.79 -1.47 2.04
CA ALA A 198 10.13 -0.95 1.76
C ALA A 198 10.82 -1.62 0.56
N ALA A 199 10.44 -2.88 0.27
CA ALA A 199 11.07 -3.72 -0.74
C ALA A 199 10.02 -4.56 -1.49
N ASP A 200 9.17 -3.90 -2.28
CA ASP A 200 8.26 -4.58 -3.22
C ASP A 200 8.99 -4.88 -4.53
N VAL A 201 9.00 -6.15 -4.94
CA VAL A 201 9.76 -6.65 -6.11
C VAL A 201 8.83 -6.99 -7.29
N SER A 202 7.61 -6.45 -7.33
CA SER A 202 6.63 -6.85 -8.36
C SER A 202 6.94 -6.34 -9.77
N GLU A 203 7.81 -5.34 -9.90
CA GLU A 203 8.25 -4.76 -11.19
C GLU A 203 9.75 -5.01 -11.45
N GLY A 204 10.40 -5.91 -10.70
CA GLY A 204 11.81 -6.25 -10.84
C GLY A 204 12.60 -6.04 -9.55
N GLU A 205 13.43 -5.00 -9.52
CA GLU A 205 14.25 -4.65 -8.35
C GLU A 205 13.40 -4.24 -7.14
N PRO A 206 13.91 -4.35 -5.90
CA PRO A 206 13.19 -3.91 -4.71
C PRO A 206 12.93 -2.41 -4.72
N GLU A 207 11.66 -2.03 -4.61
CA GLU A 207 11.24 -0.62 -4.55
C GLU A 207 10.39 -0.33 -3.31
N ALA A 208 10.60 0.85 -2.72
CA ALA A 208 9.75 1.36 -1.66
C ALA A 208 8.41 1.87 -2.24
N GLN A 209 7.30 1.27 -1.82
CA GLN A 209 5.96 1.56 -2.31
C GLN A 209 5.03 1.90 -1.16
N THR A 210 4.27 2.99 -1.30
CA THR A 210 3.12 3.28 -0.44
C THR A 210 1.88 2.72 -1.14
N LEU A 211 1.29 1.68 -0.55
CA LEU A 211 0.22 0.89 -1.15
C LEU A 211 -1.10 1.12 -0.43
N ALA A 212 -2.19 1.12 -1.18
CA ALA A 212 -3.53 1.04 -0.63
C ALA A 212 -4.28 -0.13 -1.26
N ILE A 213 -4.99 -0.91 -0.46
CA ILE A 213 -5.80 -2.03 -0.93
C ILE A 213 -7.25 -1.79 -0.53
N ARG A 214 -8.18 -2.06 -1.46
CA ARG A 214 -9.62 -1.92 -1.26
C ARG A 214 -10.32 -3.25 -1.50
N PHE A 215 -11.24 -3.58 -0.60
CA PHE A 215 -12.07 -4.78 -0.65
C PHE A 215 -13.51 -4.46 -1.02
N ALA A 216 -14.32 -5.50 -1.26
CA ALA A 216 -15.72 -5.35 -1.62
C ALA A 216 -16.54 -4.64 -0.52
N ASN A 217 -16.30 -5.00 0.74
CA ASN A 217 -17.00 -4.49 1.92
C ASN A 217 -16.04 -4.39 3.13
N SER A 218 -16.51 -3.82 4.23
CA SER A 218 -15.70 -3.63 5.44
C SER A 218 -15.33 -4.94 6.14
N GLU A 219 -16.24 -5.93 6.14
CA GLU A 219 -15.97 -7.26 6.70
C GLU A 219 -14.75 -7.93 6.06
N ASN A 220 -14.70 -7.95 4.72
CA ASN A 220 -13.58 -8.47 3.95
C ASN A 220 -12.27 -7.72 4.25
N ALA A 221 -12.36 -6.39 4.41
CA ALA A 221 -11.19 -5.59 4.76
C ALA A 221 -10.67 -5.95 6.16
N ASN A 222 -11.55 -6.22 7.12
CA ASN A 222 -11.15 -6.63 8.47
C ASN A 222 -10.57 -8.05 8.49
N LEU A 223 -11.14 -8.99 7.73
CA LEU A 223 -10.56 -10.34 7.57
C LEU A 223 -9.15 -10.29 6.99
N PHE A 224 -8.90 -9.41 6.01
CA PHE A 224 -7.55 -9.19 5.51
C PHE A 224 -6.63 -8.61 6.58
N LYS A 225 -7.08 -7.60 7.33
CA LYS A 225 -6.30 -6.99 8.40
C LYS A 225 -5.90 -8.03 9.46
N GLU A 226 -6.84 -8.84 9.93
CA GLU A 226 -6.57 -9.91 10.90
C GLU A 226 -5.54 -10.91 10.37
N ALA A 227 -5.68 -11.36 9.12
CA ALA A 227 -4.74 -12.28 8.51
C ALA A 227 -3.34 -11.65 8.32
N PHE A 228 -3.29 -10.36 7.97
CA PHE A 228 -2.05 -9.61 7.78
C PHE A 228 -1.31 -9.41 9.10
N GLU A 229 -2.00 -8.98 10.15
CA GLU A 229 -1.44 -8.77 11.50
C GLU A 229 -0.98 -10.10 12.11
N LYS A 230 -1.75 -11.19 11.93
CA LYS A 230 -1.30 -12.53 12.31
C LYS A 230 0.00 -12.94 11.60
N ALA A 231 0.07 -12.74 10.28
CA ALA A 231 1.28 -13.05 9.52
C ALA A 231 2.47 -12.18 9.94
N GLN A 232 2.22 -10.92 10.32
CA GLN A 232 3.22 -10.00 10.83
C GLN A 232 3.82 -10.48 12.16
N GLU A 233 2.97 -10.85 13.13
CA GLU A 233 3.41 -11.40 14.43
C GLU A 233 4.19 -12.71 14.28
N GLU A 234 3.76 -13.59 13.36
CA GLU A 234 4.50 -14.82 13.06
C GLU A 234 5.87 -14.53 12.43
N ASN A 235 5.92 -13.59 11.48
CA ASN A 235 7.15 -13.21 10.81
C ASN A 235 8.14 -12.49 11.73
N GLU A 236 7.67 -11.67 12.68
CA GLU A 236 8.53 -10.98 13.65
C GLU A 236 9.47 -11.94 14.38
N LYS A 237 8.93 -13.07 14.84
CA LYS A 237 9.69 -14.13 15.52
C LYS A 237 10.77 -14.72 14.62
N LEU A 238 10.48 -14.87 13.33
CA LEU A 238 11.38 -15.46 12.34
C LEU A 238 12.47 -14.49 11.88
N PHE A 239 12.15 -13.20 11.76
CA PHE A 239 13.14 -12.18 11.41
C PHE A 239 14.09 -11.88 12.57
N ALA A 240 13.60 -11.92 13.82
CA ALA A 240 14.45 -11.79 15.00
C ALA A 240 15.46 -12.95 15.12
N ALA A 241 15.00 -14.19 14.90
CA ALA A 241 15.87 -15.38 14.97
C ALA A 241 16.98 -15.37 13.90
N ALA A 242 16.65 -14.92 12.68
CA ALA A 242 17.61 -14.87 11.57
C ALA A 242 18.66 -13.76 11.69
N GLY A 243 18.42 -12.73 12.52
CA GLY A 243 19.38 -11.66 12.79
C GLY A 243 20.34 -11.94 13.95
N SER A 244 20.14 -13.06 14.66
CA SER A 244 20.97 -13.49 15.79
C SER A 244 21.98 -14.59 15.46
N GLU A 245 21.99 -15.09 14.22
CA GLU A 245 23.00 -15.99 13.66
C GLU A 245 24.07 -15.23 12.87
#